data_AF-A0A0W8DA11-F1
#
_entry.id   AF-A0A0W8DA11-F1
#
_cell.length_a   1.000
_cell.length_b   1.000
_cell.length_c   1.000
_cell.angle_alpha   90.00
_cell.angle_beta   90.00
_cell.angle_gamma   90.00
#
_symmetry.space_group_name_H-M   'P 1'
#
loop_
_entity.id
_entity.type
_entity.pdbx_description
1 polymer ?
#
loop_
_entity_poly.entity_id
_entity_poly.type
_entity_poly.pdbx_seq_one_letter_code
_entity_poly.pdbx_strand_id
1 'polypeptide(L)'
;MHVGRTVAGLPTESSQFSILPPHFVENDPSVKRGVRLMFPGLPERLEFIAEYCLASLTYHFSYLKETLSPKHPVFETALFQNDELFSSLSMRLHNGDVISGARIRATGIPPHVSILCEMKWLKNSLVDALTKIEATRIDTVRDIISELETRAIGVGTVTYDGLNEAIKSCLKDCGVCDLVDKLSTPQEEAAAASDDIFEQNPTHFWGGGGGEFRRVAADFEIPDCSVRHIWVCGNKSKMVPPLCRVDGRDMPNRKQQKRLSELRYLMTKIENNATSKNLLRGGQSIEETIKVFLDCAESVSVDATTKHSRKRRRGQLSWSTIGKLLRKKHKTS
;
A
#
# COMPACT_ATOMS: atom_id res chain seq x y z
N MET A 1 -17.16 -6.20 32.11
CA MET A 1 -17.14 -4.73 32.00
C MET A 1 -16.86 -4.36 30.55
N HIS A 2 -17.70 -3.54 29.89
CA HIS A 2 -17.54 -3.13 28.49
C HIS A 2 -16.81 -1.77 28.33
N VAL A 3 -16.28 -1.24 29.43
CA VAL A 3 -15.68 0.10 29.56
C VAL A 3 -14.56 0.33 28.55
N GLY A 4 -13.67 -0.65 28.31
CA GLY A 4 -12.58 -0.48 27.36
C GLY A 4 -13.04 -0.19 25.93
N ARG A 5 -14.12 -0.84 25.49
CA ARG A 5 -14.71 -0.65 24.16
C ARG A 5 -15.45 0.68 24.06
N THR A 6 -16.16 1.07 25.11
CA THR A 6 -16.80 2.39 25.21
C THR A 6 -15.77 3.52 25.17
N VAL A 7 -14.67 3.41 25.91
CA VAL A 7 -13.59 4.42 25.93
C VAL A 7 -12.86 4.47 24.59
N ALA A 8 -12.80 3.36 23.84
CA ALA A 8 -12.29 3.33 22.47
C ALA A 8 -13.23 3.97 21.43
N GLY A 9 -14.38 4.49 21.85
CA GLY A 9 -15.33 5.20 20.99
C GLY A 9 -16.24 4.30 20.16
N LEU A 10 -16.39 3.01 20.53
CA LEU A 10 -17.31 2.13 19.82
C LEU A 10 -18.78 2.44 20.14
N PRO A 11 -19.69 2.37 19.14
CA PRO A 11 -21.08 2.77 19.30
C PRO A 11 -21.87 1.78 20.17
N THR A 12 -22.28 2.16 21.38
CA THR A 12 -22.90 1.24 22.37
C THR A 12 -24.23 0.64 21.93
N GLU A 13 -24.96 1.34 21.06
CA GLU A 13 -26.30 0.96 20.58
C GLU A 13 -26.27 0.34 19.18
N SER A 14 -25.16 -0.28 18.80
CA SER A 14 -24.98 -0.89 17.47
C SER A 14 -24.35 -2.26 17.57
N SER A 15 -24.70 -3.16 16.65
CA SER A 15 -23.97 -4.43 16.48
C SER A 15 -22.49 -4.20 16.15
N GLN A 16 -22.12 -3.03 15.63
CA GLN A 16 -20.72 -2.66 15.41
C GLN A 16 -19.94 -2.52 16.73
N PHE A 17 -20.61 -2.45 17.88
CA PHE A 17 -19.94 -2.51 19.17
C PHE A 17 -19.17 -3.81 19.37
N SER A 18 -19.42 -4.89 18.61
CA SER A 18 -18.65 -6.14 18.68
C SER A 18 -17.47 -6.23 17.69
N ILE A 19 -17.22 -5.17 16.89
CA ILE A 19 -16.20 -5.19 15.83
C ILE A 19 -14.78 -5.44 16.36
N LEU A 20 -14.01 -6.26 15.65
CA LEU A 20 -12.60 -6.45 15.96
C LEU A 20 -11.73 -5.38 15.27
N PRO A 21 -10.60 -4.97 15.87
CA PRO A 21 -9.65 -4.12 15.17
C PRO A 21 -9.09 -4.85 13.92
N PRO A 22 -8.56 -4.12 12.93
CA PRO A 22 -7.85 -4.74 11.82
C PRO A 22 -6.73 -5.65 12.35
N HIS A 23 -6.70 -6.89 11.88
CA HIS A 23 -5.75 -7.89 12.35
C HIS A 23 -5.43 -8.94 11.29
N PHE A 24 -4.32 -9.65 11.49
CA PHE A 24 -3.96 -10.83 10.72
C PHE A 24 -4.34 -12.07 11.55
N VAL A 25 -4.91 -13.10 10.90
CA VAL A 25 -5.45 -14.28 11.60
C VAL A 25 -4.33 -15.30 11.87
N GLU A 26 -3.49 -15.53 10.86
CA GLU A 26 -2.46 -16.57 10.88
C GLU A 26 -1.07 -16.00 11.17
N ASN A 27 -0.18 -16.87 11.66
CA ASN A 27 1.23 -16.55 11.87
C ASN A 27 1.98 -16.60 10.54
N ASP A 28 1.66 -15.67 9.64
CA ASP A 28 2.17 -15.68 8.27
C ASP A 28 3.59 -15.09 8.18
N PRO A 29 4.53 -15.76 7.50
CA PRO A 29 5.88 -15.24 7.26
C PRO A 29 5.90 -13.85 6.59
N SER A 30 4.95 -13.55 5.72
CA SER A 30 4.78 -12.27 5.02
C SER A 30 4.40 -11.15 5.99
N VAL A 31 3.61 -11.45 7.03
CA VAL A 31 3.27 -10.49 8.08
C VAL A 31 4.50 -10.18 8.92
N LYS A 32 5.26 -11.20 9.35
CA LYS A 32 6.53 -11.00 10.07
C LYS A 32 7.54 -10.20 9.26
N ARG A 33 7.63 -10.50 7.96
CA ARG A 33 8.42 -9.76 6.98
C ARG A 33 7.99 -8.28 6.98
N GLY A 34 6.70 -8.00 6.80
CA GLY A 34 6.16 -6.65 6.85
C GLY A 34 6.46 -5.91 8.16
N VAL A 35 6.33 -6.58 9.31
CA VAL A 35 6.63 -6.01 10.63
C VAL A 35 8.11 -5.63 10.72
N ARG A 36 9.04 -6.48 10.27
CA ARG A 36 10.47 -6.18 10.26
C ARG A 36 10.83 -5.02 9.34
N LEU A 37 10.17 -4.91 8.18
CA LEU A 37 10.38 -3.81 7.24
C LEU A 37 9.83 -2.48 7.79
N MET A 38 8.67 -2.49 8.42
CA MET A 38 8.07 -1.26 8.97
C MET A 38 8.69 -0.84 10.30
N PHE A 39 9.09 -1.80 11.14
CA PHE A 39 9.53 -1.58 12.53
C PHE A 39 10.85 -2.31 12.86
N PRO A 40 11.95 -2.06 12.13
CA PRO A 40 13.19 -2.84 12.26
C PRO A 40 13.90 -2.69 13.61
N GLY A 41 13.66 -1.60 14.34
CA GLY A 41 14.27 -1.32 15.64
C GLY A 41 13.41 -1.81 16.81
N LEU A 42 12.31 -2.49 16.54
CA LEU A 42 11.38 -2.94 17.55
C LEU A 42 11.86 -4.25 18.18
N PRO A 43 11.89 -4.37 19.51
CA PRO A 43 12.18 -5.64 20.19
C PRO A 43 11.14 -6.71 19.85
N GLU A 44 11.57 -7.97 19.72
CA GLU A 44 10.69 -9.12 19.41
C GLU A 44 9.51 -9.25 20.39
N ARG A 45 9.72 -8.92 21.68
CA ARG A 45 8.64 -8.90 22.69
C ARG A 45 7.47 -7.95 22.38
N LEU A 46 7.65 -6.99 21.47
CA LEU A 46 6.61 -6.05 21.02
C LEU A 46 6.11 -6.36 19.61
N GLU A 47 6.53 -7.47 19.00
CA GLU A 47 6.14 -7.86 17.63
C GLU A 47 4.62 -7.91 17.47
N PHE A 48 3.90 -8.44 18.46
CA PHE A 48 2.44 -8.49 18.46
C PHE A 48 1.81 -7.10 18.34
N ILE A 49 2.34 -6.08 19.02
CA ILE A 49 1.81 -4.70 18.92
C ILE A 49 2.05 -4.15 17.52
N ALA A 50 3.24 -4.37 16.96
CA ALA A 50 3.57 -3.92 15.63
C ALA A 50 2.77 -4.63 14.53
N GLU A 51 2.36 -5.87 14.76
CA GLU A 51 1.44 -6.59 13.89
C GLU A 51 0.09 -5.85 13.78
N TYR A 52 -0.51 -5.43 14.90
CA TYR A 52 -1.74 -4.61 14.86
C TYR A 52 -1.51 -3.22 14.26
N CYS A 53 -0.37 -2.59 14.54
CA CYS A 53 -0.02 -1.32 13.90
C CYS A 53 0.08 -1.48 12.38
N LEU A 54 0.72 -2.56 11.91
CA LEU A 54 0.82 -2.88 10.49
C LEU A 54 -0.56 -3.13 9.89
N ALA A 55 -1.38 -3.96 10.52
CA ALA A 55 -2.74 -4.24 10.07
C ALA A 55 -3.59 -2.96 9.97
N SER A 56 -3.48 -2.07 10.94
CA SER A 56 -4.17 -0.78 10.94
C SER A 56 -3.71 0.12 9.79
N LEU A 57 -2.39 0.18 9.53
CA LEU A 57 -1.85 0.96 8.42
C LEU A 57 -2.27 0.39 7.06
N THR A 58 -2.28 -0.94 6.90
CA THR A 58 -2.75 -1.62 5.69
C THR A 58 -4.24 -1.37 5.47
N TYR A 59 -5.06 -1.48 6.53
CA TYR A 59 -6.50 -1.21 6.45
C TYR A 59 -6.81 0.22 6.02
N HIS A 60 -6.08 1.20 6.55
CA HIS A 60 -6.28 2.62 6.26
C HIS A 60 -5.43 3.14 5.10
N PHE A 61 -4.82 2.27 4.30
CA PHE A 61 -3.87 2.67 3.25
C PHE A 61 -4.46 3.69 2.26
N SER A 62 -5.65 3.41 1.70
CA SER A 62 -6.33 4.30 0.75
C SER A 62 -6.74 5.62 1.41
N TYR A 63 -7.35 5.54 2.60
CA TYR A 63 -7.74 6.73 3.38
C TYR A 63 -6.55 7.64 3.67
N LEU A 64 -5.39 7.07 4.03
CA LEU A 64 -4.18 7.85 4.29
C LEU A 64 -3.65 8.52 3.01
N LYS A 65 -3.68 7.83 1.86
CA LYS A 65 -3.30 8.41 0.55
C LYS A 65 -4.21 9.57 0.15
N GLU A 66 -5.51 9.48 0.42
CA GLU A 66 -6.49 10.52 0.07
C GLU A 66 -6.43 11.72 1.02
N THR A 67 -6.17 11.48 2.31
CA THR A 67 -6.30 12.51 3.35
C THR A 67 -5.00 13.26 3.63
N LEU A 68 -3.85 12.58 3.53
CA LEU A 68 -2.56 13.18 3.87
C LEU A 68 -1.90 13.83 2.65
N SER A 69 -1.13 14.89 2.90
CA SER A 69 -0.32 15.52 1.85
C SER A 69 0.62 14.50 1.19
N PRO A 70 0.80 14.48 -0.14
CA PRO A 70 1.74 13.59 -0.83
C PRO A 70 3.20 13.70 -0.33
N LYS A 71 3.54 14.78 0.37
CA LYS A 71 4.86 14.99 0.99
C LYS A 71 4.98 14.37 2.39
N HIS A 72 3.94 13.74 2.92
CA HIS A 72 3.93 13.19 4.28
C HIS A 72 4.95 12.05 4.45
N PRO A 73 5.76 12.03 5.53
CA PRO A 73 6.82 11.04 5.73
C PRO A 73 6.34 9.58 5.81
N VAL A 74 5.06 9.35 6.14
CA VAL A 74 4.49 7.98 6.15
C VAL A 74 4.61 7.31 4.79
N PHE A 75 4.54 8.08 3.71
CA PHE A 75 4.66 7.56 2.36
C PHE A 75 6.08 7.14 2.01
N GLU A 76 7.09 7.48 2.82
CA GLU A 76 8.47 7.00 2.64
C GLU A 76 8.68 5.60 3.25
N THR A 77 7.69 5.06 3.94
CA THR A 77 7.80 3.75 4.62
C THR A 77 7.57 2.58 3.66
N ALA A 78 8.08 1.40 4.02
CA ALA A 78 8.08 0.21 3.16
C ALA A 78 6.69 -0.19 2.65
N LEU A 79 5.65 -0.07 3.48
CA LEU A 79 4.27 -0.38 3.11
C LEU A 79 3.77 0.47 1.93
N PHE A 80 4.17 1.75 1.85
CA PHE A 80 3.71 2.68 0.82
C PHE A 80 4.62 2.77 -0.40
N GLN A 81 5.79 2.13 -0.35
CA GLN A 81 6.78 2.10 -1.44
C GLN A 81 6.83 0.76 -2.17
N ASN A 82 6.24 -0.29 -1.59
CA ASN A 82 6.25 -1.64 -2.14
C ASN A 82 4.80 -2.15 -2.33
N ASP A 83 4.32 -2.11 -3.58
CA ASP A 83 2.96 -2.53 -3.93
C ASP A 83 2.74 -4.03 -3.76
N GLU A 84 3.76 -4.86 -3.95
CA GLU A 84 3.68 -6.31 -3.67
C GLU A 84 3.48 -6.58 -2.18
N LEU A 85 4.20 -5.85 -1.34
CA LEU A 85 4.07 -5.95 0.12
C LEU A 85 2.66 -5.53 0.55
N PHE A 86 2.16 -4.42 0.02
CA PHE A 86 0.80 -3.97 0.30
C PHE A 86 -0.24 -5.01 -0.14
N SER A 87 -0.14 -5.50 -1.38
CA SER A 87 -1.08 -6.48 -1.95
C SER A 87 -1.09 -7.77 -1.14
N SER A 88 0.10 -8.28 -0.79
CA SER A 88 0.26 -9.48 0.04
C SER A 88 -0.37 -9.31 1.42
N LEU A 89 -0.16 -8.16 2.08
CA LEU A 89 -0.73 -7.88 3.40
C LEU A 89 -2.25 -7.65 3.33
N SER A 90 -2.74 -6.96 2.31
CA SER A 90 -4.16 -6.65 2.11
C SER A 90 -4.99 -7.93 1.97
N MET A 91 -4.49 -8.91 1.19
CA MET A 91 -5.15 -10.22 1.03
C MET A 91 -5.28 -11.02 2.34
N ARG A 92 -4.47 -10.72 3.35
CA ARG A 92 -4.43 -11.41 4.64
C ARG A 92 -5.14 -10.63 5.75
N LEU A 93 -5.53 -9.41 5.46
CA LEU A 93 -6.12 -8.49 6.41
C LEU A 93 -7.58 -8.85 6.63
N HIS A 94 -7.95 -8.93 7.91
CA HIS A 94 -9.34 -9.14 8.30
C HIS A 94 -9.87 -7.93 9.05
N ASN A 95 -11.14 -7.61 8.79
CA ASN A 95 -11.89 -6.54 9.43
C ASN A 95 -13.28 -7.03 9.83
N GLY A 96 -13.90 -6.34 10.79
CA GLY A 96 -15.35 -6.43 10.95
C GLY A 96 -15.84 -7.61 11.79
N ASP A 97 -15.68 -8.81 11.26
CA ASP A 97 -16.48 -9.94 11.68
C ASP A 97 -15.69 -10.95 12.53
N VAL A 98 -16.38 -11.53 13.50
CA VAL A 98 -15.85 -12.62 14.32
C VAL A 98 -15.80 -13.86 13.45
N ILE A 99 -14.62 -14.15 12.91
CA ILE A 99 -14.40 -15.35 12.11
C ILE A 99 -14.27 -16.54 13.08
N SER A 100 -15.02 -17.61 12.81
CA SER A 100 -14.81 -18.89 13.51
C SER A 100 -13.38 -19.36 13.29
N GLY A 101 -12.59 -19.42 14.37
CA GLY A 101 -11.16 -19.75 14.32
C GLY A 101 -10.21 -18.55 14.42
N ALA A 102 -10.73 -17.33 14.57
CA ALA A 102 -9.89 -16.15 14.78
C ALA A 102 -9.06 -16.26 16.07
N ARG A 103 -7.79 -15.82 16.01
CA ARG A 103 -6.87 -15.75 17.16
C ARG A 103 -7.41 -14.87 18.29
N ILE A 104 -8.28 -13.92 17.96
CA ILE A 104 -8.85 -12.96 18.90
C ILE A 104 -10.37 -13.03 18.96
N ARG A 105 -10.91 -12.80 20.15
CA ARG A 105 -12.35 -12.75 20.41
C ARG A 105 -12.71 -11.41 21.05
N ALA A 106 -13.78 -10.79 20.59
CA ALA A 106 -14.30 -9.58 21.21
C ALA A 106 -14.82 -9.89 22.63
N THR A 107 -14.30 -9.17 23.63
CA THR A 107 -14.67 -9.31 25.04
C THR A 107 -15.43 -8.07 25.52
N GLY A 108 -16.16 -8.20 26.62
CA GLY A 108 -16.95 -7.08 27.15
C GLY A 108 -18.07 -6.65 26.21
N ILE A 109 -18.76 -7.60 25.59
CA ILE A 109 -19.96 -7.34 24.78
C ILE A 109 -21.18 -7.36 25.72
N PRO A 110 -21.95 -6.27 25.82
CA PRO A 110 -23.22 -6.25 26.56
C PRO A 110 -24.26 -7.20 25.95
N PRO A 111 -25.21 -7.75 26.74
CA PRO A 111 -26.23 -8.66 26.24
C PRO A 111 -27.07 -8.08 25.08
N HIS A 112 -27.41 -6.78 25.15
CA HIS A 112 -28.20 -6.13 24.09
C HIS A 112 -27.43 -6.06 22.77
N VAL A 113 -26.11 -5.85 22.80
CA VAL A 113 -25.27 -5.87 21.60
C VAL A 113 -25.26 -7.27 20.98
N SER A 114 -25.17 -8.33 21.78
CA SER A 114 -25.26 -9.70 21.27
C SER A 114 -26.58 -9.94 20.53
N ILE A 115 -27.69 -9.45 21.09
CA ILE A 115 -29.01 -9.51 20.44
C ILE A 115 -28.99 -8.71 19.12
N LEU A 116 -28.42 -7.51 19.12
CA LEU A 116 -28.29 -6.70 17.89
C LEU A 116 -27.45 -7.40 16.81
N CYS A 117 -26.41 -8.15 17.19
CA CYS A 117 -25.62 -8.97 16.27
C CYS A 117 -26.48 -10.08 15.63
N GLU A 118 -27.25 -10.82 16.44
CA GLU A 118 -28.17 -11.86 15.94
C GLU A 118 -29.27 -11.27 15.04
N MET A 119 -29.86 -10.13 15.43
CA MET A 119 -30.85 -9.44 14.60
C MET A 119 -30.27 -8.97 13.26
N LYS A 120 -29.02 -8.47 13.26
CA LYS A 120 -28.31 -8.10 12.02
C LYS A 120 -28.07 -9.33 11.15
N TRP A 121 -27.64 -10.45 11.75
CA TRP A 121 -27.42 -11.70 11.03
C TRP A 121 -28.73 -12.20 10.40
N LEU A 122 -29.82 -12.27 11.17
CA LEU A 122 -31.15 -12.65 10.68
C LEU A 122 -31.63 -11.75 9.53
N LYS A 123 -31.46 -10.43 9.68
CA LYS A 123 -31.80 -9.47 8.62
C LYS A 123 -31.01 -9.76 7.34
N ASN A 124 -29.70 -9.96 7.44
CA ASN A 124 -28.84 -10.25 6.30
C ASN A 124 -29.22 -11.59 5.64
N SER A 125 -29.44 -12.65 6.43
CA SER A 125 -29.89 -13.94 5.92
C SER A 125 -31.24 -13.87 5.22
N LEU A 126 -32.17 -13.04 5.70
CA LEU A 126 -33.46 -12.81 5.03
C LEU A 126 -33.27 -12.10 3.69
N VAL A 127 -32.43 -11.05 3.64
CA VAL A 127 -32.10 -10.36 2.39
C VAL A 127 -31.47 -11.32 1.39
N ASP A 128 -30.52 -12.16 1.82
CA ASP A 128 -29.88 -13.16 0.96
C ASP A 128 -30.85 -14.24 0.45
N ALA A 129 -31.83 -14.63 1.28
CA ALA A 129 -32.87 -15.56 0.86
C ALA A 129 -33.78 -14.92 -0.21
N LEU A 130 -34.17 -13.65 0.00
CA LEU A 130 -34.99 -12.91 -0.97
C LEU A 130 -34.26 -12.68 -2.30
N THR A 131 -32.97 -12.36 -2.29
CA THR A 131 -32.18 -12.20 -3.52
C THR A 131 -32.04 -13.51 -4.29
N LYS A 132 -31.88 -14.64 -3.58
CA LYS A 132 -31.89 -15.97 -4.21
C LYS A 132 -33.25 -16.32 -4.81
N ILE A 133 -34.34 -16.02 -4.09
CA ILE A 133 -35.71 -16.21 -4.62
C ILE A 133 -35.90 -15.38 -5.89
N GLU A 134 -35.48 -14.12 -5.87
CA GLU A 134 -35.56 -13.22 -7.02
C GLU A 134 -34.77 -13.77 -8.22
N ALA A 135 -33.53 -14.23 -8.00
CA ALA A 135 -32.73 -14.86 -9.05
C ALA A 135 -33.42 -16.10 -9.63
N THR A 136 -33.93 -17.00 -8.77
CA THR A 136 -34.67 -18.18 -9.23
C THR A 136 -35.96 -17.82 -9.98
N ARG A 137 -36.63 -16.72 -9.64
CA ARG A 137 -37.79 -16.23 -10.36
C ARG A 137 -37.42 -15.79 -11.78
N ILE A 138 -36.32 -15.06 -11.93
CA ILE A 138 -35.83 -14.64 -13.25
C ILE A 138 -35.50 -15.86 -14.12
N ASP A 139 -34.81 -16.85 -13.56
CA ASP A 139 -34.44 -18.05 -14.29
C ASP A 139 -35.66 -18.89 -14.66
N THR A 140 -36.60 -19.12 -13.74
CA THR A 140 -37.84 -19.85 -14.04
C THR A 140 -38.69 -19.18 -15.11
N VAL A 141 -38.80 -17.84 -15.10
CA VAL A 141 -39.51 -17.10 -16.16
C VAL A 141 -38.78 -17.26 -17.49
N ARG A 142 -37.44 -17.19 -17.51
CA ARG A 142 -36.65 -17.44 -18.73
C ARG A 142 -36.90 -18.85 -19.27
N ASP A 143 -36.89 -19.84 -18.40
CA ASP A 143 -37.12 -21.24 -18.77
C ASP A 143 -38.53 -21.43 -19.36
N ILE A 144 -39.56 -20.86 -18.72
CA ILE A 144 -40.94 -20.89 -19.24
C ILE A 144 -41.00 -20.25 -20.64
N ILE A 145 -40.37 -19.09 -20.85
CA ILE A 145 -40.35 -18.42 -22.15
C ILE A 145 -39.67 -19.32 -23.20
N SER A 146 -38.51 -19.91 -22.88
CA SER A 146 -37.79 -20.80 -23.81
C SER A 146 -38.60 -22.04 -24.20
N GLU A 147 -39.35 -22.62 -23.26
CA GLU A 147 -40.26 -23.74 -23.52
C GLU A 147 -41.45 -23.33 -24.39
N LEU A 148 -41.99 -22.13 -24.16
CA LEU A 148 -43.08 -21.58 -25.00
C LEU A 148 -42.61 -21.31 -26.44
N GLU A 149 -41.43 -20.72 -26.61
CA GLU A 149 -40.82 -20.50 -27.94
C GLU A 149 -40.56 -21.84 -28.65
N THR A 150 -40.01 -22.83 -27.93
CA THR A 150 -39.77 -24.18 -28.47
C THR A 150 -41.07 -24.83 -28.97
N ARG A 151 -42.18 -24.68 -28.23
CA ARG A 151 -43.50 -25.19 -28.64
C ARG A 151 -44.08 -24.43 -29.82
N ALA A 152 -43.88 -23.12 -29.92
CA ALA A 152 -44.34 -22.32 -31.06
C ALA A 152 -43.70 -22.77 -32.38
N ILE A 153 -42.42 -23.18 -32.35
CA ILE A 153 -41.74 -23.83 -33.50
C ILE A 153 -42.47 -25.11 -33.91
N GLY A 154 -42.80 -25.98 -32.94
CA GLY A 154 -43.47 -27.26 -33.20
C GLY A 154 -44.87 -27.13 -33.81
N VAL A 155 -45.55 -25.99 -33.58
CA VAL A 155 -46.88 -25.68 -34.13
C VAL A 155 -46.79 -24.86 -35.43
N GLY A 156 -45.58 -24.53 -35.91
CA GLY A 156 -45.37 -23.75 -37.13
C GLY A 156 -45.76 -22.28 -37.00
N THR A 157 -45.79 -21.74 -35.78
CA THR A 157 -46.06 -20.32 -35.51
C THR A 157 -44.74 -19.55 -35.47
N VAL A 158 -44.72 -18.30 -35.95
CA VAL A 158 -43.51 -17.45 -35.96
C VAL A 158 -43.10 -17.13 -34.52
N THR A 159 -41.86 -17.49 -34.15
CA THR A 159 -41.25 -17.22 -32.85
C THR A 159 -40.66 -15.82 -32.74
N TYR A 160 -40.54 -15.28 -31.53
CA TYR A 160 -39.83 -14.01 -31.32
C TYR A 160 -38.37 -14.15 -31.76
N ASP A 161 -37.71 -15.25 -31.36
CA ASP A 161 -36.31 -15.50 -31.70
C ASP A 161 -36.11 -15.66 -33.21
N GLY A 162 -37.02 -16.38 -33.89
CA GLY A 162 -36.97 -16.53 -35.34
C GLY A 162 -37.15 -15.20 -36.08
N LEU A 163 -38.06 -14.34 -35.60
CA LEU A 163 -38.24 -13.00 -36.16
C LEU A 163 -37.04 -12.08 -35.86
N ASN A 164 -36.51 -12.13 -34.64
CA ASN A 164 -35.35 -11.35 -34.21
C ASN A 164 -34.09 -11.75 -34.97
N GLU A 165 -33.85 -13.04 -35.18
CA GLU A 165 -32.76 -13.54 -36.03
C GLU A 165 -32.96 -13.13 -37.50
N ALA A 166 -34.17 -13.22 -38.04
CA ALA A 166 -34.46 -12.77 -39.40
C ALA A 166 -34.16 -11.26 -39.57
N ILE A 167 -34.58 -10.44 -38.60
CA ILE A 167 -34.28 -9.00 -38.60
C ILE A 167 -32.77 -8.74 -38.47
N LYS A 168 -32.08 -9.44 -37.56
CA LYS A 168 -30.61 -9.35 -37.41
C LYS A 168 -29.88 -9.75 -38.70
N SER A 169 -30.32 -10.82 -39.36
CA SER A 169 -29.79 -11.24 -40.66
C SER A 169 -30.00 -10.14 -41.69
N CYS A 170 -31.22 -9.61 -41.83
CA CYS A 170 -31.49 -8.52 -42.76
C CYS A 170 -30.64 -7.26 -42.49
N LEU A 171 -30.45 -6.87 -41.22
CA LEU A 171 -29.61 -5.74 -40.84
C LEU A 171 -28.11 -5.99 -41.15
N LYS A 172 -27.65 -7.22 -40.95
CA LYS A 172 -26.29 -7.65 -41.30
C LYS A 172 -26.09 -7.65 -42.81
N ASP A 173 -27.04 -8.18 -43.57
CA ASP A 173 -27.02 -8.22 -45.03
C ASP A 173 -27.05 -6.81 -45.64
N CYS A 174 -27.66 -5.85 -44.93
CA CYS A 174 -27.67 -4.43 -45.27
C CYS A 174 -26.40 -3.67 -44.82
N GLY A 175 -25.42 -4.33 -44.19
CA GLY A 175 -24.15 -3.73 -43.76
C GLY A 175 -24.25 -2.73 -42.60
N VAL A 176 -25.39 -2.70 -41.89
CA VAL A 176 -25.63 -1.74 -40.80
C VAL A 176 -24.77 -2.06 -39.58
N CYS A 177 -24.54 -3.35 -39.30
CA CYS A 177 -23.69 -3.80 -38.18
C CYS A 177 -22.23 -3.32 -38.31
N ASP A 178 -21.66 -3.37 -39.53
CA ASP A 178 -20.29 -2.90 -39.80
C ASP A 178 -20.14 -1.39 -39.60
N LEU A 179 -21.22 -0.63 -39.76
CA LEU A 179 -21.25 0.81 -39.54
C LEU A 179 -21.25 1.14 -38.03
N VAL A 180 -22.00 0.36 -37.24
CA VAL A 180 -22.08 0.51 -35.78
C VAL A 180 -20.75 0.15 -35.11
N ASP A 181 -20.08 -0.92 -35.54
CA ASP A 181 -18.78 -1.33 -34.98
C ASP A 181 -17.66 -0.30 -35.26
N LYS A 182 -17.70 0.35 -36.43
CA LYS A 182 -16.78 1.45 -36.78
C LYS A 182 -17.04 2.73 -35.97
N LEU A 183 -18.27 2.95 -35.51
CA LEU A 183 -18.64 4.12 -34.70
C LEU A 183 -18.49 3.86 -33.19
N SER A 184 -18.48 2.60 -32.77
CA SER A 184 -18.52 2.19 -31.36
C SER A 184 -17.16 1.72 -30.81
N THR A 185 -16.09 1.80 -31.59
CA THR A 185 -14.73 1.46 -31.14
C THR A 185 -14.02 2.71 -30.61
N PRO A 186 -13.82 2.87 -29.28
CA PRO A 186 -12.82 3.79 -28.77
C PRO A 186 -11.43 3.27 -29.16
N GLN A 187 -10.59 4.15 -29.67
CA GLN A 187 -9.20 3.87 -29.95
C GLN A 187 -8.46 3.69 -28.61
N GLU A 188 -8.35 2.45 -28.14
CA GLU A 188 -7.50 2.08 -27.00
C GLU A 188 -6.03 2.11 -27.44
N GLU A 189 -5.33 3.16 -27.05
CA GLU A 189 -3.87 3.13 -26.93
C GLU A 189 -3.50 2.22 -25.75
N ALA A 190 -3.20 0.96 -26.06
CA ALA A 190 -2.60 0.03 -25.12
C ALA A 190 -1.14 0.46 -24.82
N ALA A 191 -0.96 1.28 -23.79
CA ALA A 191 0.34 1.42 -23.14
C ALA A 191 0.57 0.20 -22.25
N ALA A 192 1.28 -0.80 -22.78
CA ALA A 192 1.87 -1.86 -21.97
C ALA A 192 2.95 -1.24 -21.07
N ALA A 193 2.59 -0.90 -19.84
CA ALA A 193 3.55 -0.56 -18.81
C ALA A 193 4.20 -1.85 -18.32
N SER A 194 5.46 -2.05 -18.70
CA SER A 194 6.31 -3.10 -18.13
C SER A 194 6.67 -2.74 -16.68
N ASP A 195 6.56 -3.74 -15.79
CA ASP A 195 6.69 -3.63 -14.34
C ASP A 195 8.14 -3.42 -13.80
N ASP A 196 9.08 -2.94 -14.61
CA ASP A 196 10.50 -2.83 -14.23
C ASP A 196 11.02 -1.37 -14.11
N ILE A 197 10.34 -0.56 -13.31
CA ILE A 197 10.72 0.86 -13.08
C ILE A 197 12.02 1.00 -12.24
N PHE A 198 12.52 -0.06 -11.60
CA PHE A 198 13.80 0.03 -10.88
C PHE A 198 15.03 0.12 -11.81
N GLU A 199 14.90 -0.20 -13.10
CA GLU A 199 15.98 -0.08 -14.09
C GLU A 199 15.94 1.22 -14.90
N GLN A 200 14.77 1.83 -15.07
CA GLN A 200 14.68 3.13 -15.73
C GLN A 200 14.94 4.24 -14.70
N ASN A 201 16.17 4.75 -14.64
CA ASN A 201 16.47 5.99 -13.92
C ASN A 201 15.56 7.11 -14.50
N PRO A 202 14.50 7.56 -13.80
CA PRO A 202 13.63 8.58 -14.37
C PRO A 202 14.43 9.87 -14.50
N THR A 203 14.50 10.38 -15.74
CA THR A 203 15.18 11.63 -16.05
C THR A 203 14.16 12.74 -16.25
N HIS A 204 14.28 13.79 -15.44
CA HIS A 204 13.47 15.01 -15.52
C HIS A 204 14.21 16.05 -16.37
N PHE A 205 13.53 16.62 -17.35
CA PHE A 205 14.08 17.68 -18.18
C PHE A 205 13.95 19.05 -17.48
N TRP A 206 15.05 19.77 -17.32
CA TRP A 206 15.04 21.12 -16.76
C TRP A 206 15.21 22.15 -17.87
N GLY A 207 14.16 22.93 -18.15
CA GLY A 207 14.11 23.89 -19.26
C GLY A 207 14.94 25.16 -19.10
N GLY A 208 15.84 25.25 -18.11
CA GLY A 208 16.63 26.46 -17.83
C GLY A 208 18.09 26.36 -18.29
N GLY A 209 18.52 27.30 -19.15
CA GLY A 209 19.95 27.59 -19.39
C GLY A 209 20.77 26.47 -20.04
N GLY A 210 20.19 25.67 -20.93
CA GLY A 210 20.91 24.61 -21.66
C GLY A 210 20.19 23.27 -21.76
N GLY A 211 19.03 23.10 -21.13
CA GLY A 211 18.18 21.91 -21.28
C GLY A 211 18.88 20.61 -20.89
N GLU A 212 19.00 20.34 -19.60
CA GLU A 212 19.67 19.12 -19.11
C GLU A 212 18.68 18.14 -18.48
N PHE A 213 18.92 16.85 -18.73
CA PHE A 213 18.23 15.74 -18.04
C PHE A 213 18.86 15.51 -16.67
N ARG A 214 18.02 15.49 -15.62
CA ARG A 214 18.40 15.32 -14.21
C ARG A 214 17.68 14.14 -13.57
N ARG A 215 18.25 13.56 -12.52
CA ARG A 215 17.65 12.42 -11.80
C ARG A 215 16.51 12.77 -10.85
N VAL A 216 16.23 14.06 -10.64
CA VAL A 216 15.14 14.54 -9.77
C VAL A 216 14.44 15.76 -10.39
N ALA A 217 13.20 16.01 -9.96
CA ALA A 217 12.41 17.16 -10.40
C ALA A 217 13.05 18.51 -10.00
N ALA A 218 12.71 19.57 -10.73
CA ALA A 218 13.28 20.90 -10.52
C ALA A 218 12.89 21.56 -9.17
N ASP A 219 11.83 21.07 -8.52
CA ASP A 219 11.37 21.51 -7.21
C ASP A 219 11.78 20.55 -6.07
N PHE A 220 12.66 19.58 -6.37
CA PHE A 220 13.05 18.55 -5.40
C PHE A 220 13.71 19.11 -4.14
N GLU A 221 13.26 18.62 -2.98
CA GLU A 221 13.85 18.91 -1.68
C GLU A 221 14.24 17.63 -0.95
N ILE A 222 15.44 17.62 -0.37
CA ILE A 222 15.87 16.50 0.47
C ILE A 222 15.01 16.48 1.75
N PRO A 223 14.30 15.39 2.06
CA PRO A 223 13.48 15.31 3.26
C PRO A 223 14.34 15.29 4.54
N ASP A 224 13.83 15.88 5.61
CA ASP A 224 14.43 15.75 6.95
C ASP A 224 13.85 14.52 7.66
N CYS A 225 14.28 13.33 7.25
CA CYS A 225 13.89 12.07 7.87
C CYS A 225 15.11 11.31 8.44
N SER A 226 14.91 10.06 8.86
CA SER A 226 16.01 9.24 9.40
C SER A 226 16.99 8.84 8.28
N VAL A 227 18.26 8.64 8.62
CA VAL A 227 19.31 8.16 7.67
C VAL A 227 18.88 6.89 6.92
N ARG A 228 18.14 5.99 7.60
CA ARG A 228 17.63 4.75 7.03
C ARG A 228 16.76 4.99 5.79
N HIS A 229 15.70 5.79 5.91
CA HIS A 229 14.72 5.99 4.84
C HIS A 229 15.37 6.57 3.58
N ILE A 230 16.32 7.48 3.74
CA ILE A 230 17.04 8.11 2.64
C ILE A 230 18.06 7.19 1.96
N TRP A 231 18.74 6.34 2.74
CA TRP A 231 19.78 5.47 2.22
C TRP A 231 19.20 4.22 1.54
N VAL A 232 18.10 3.69 2.09
CA VAL A 232 17.52 2.40 1.66
C VAL A 232 16.50 2.56 0.52
N CYS A 233 15.70 3.63 0.53
CA CYS A 233 14.57 3.74 -0.39
C CYS A 233 14.61 5.04 -1.19
N GLY A 234 14.60 4.91 -2.51
CA GLY A 234 14.01 5.94 -3.37
C GLY A 234 12.50 6.03 -3.10
N ASN A 235 11.87 7.11 -3.53
CA ASN A 235 10.43 7.26 -3.48
C ASN A 235 9.84 7.06 -4.89
N LYS A 236 9.24 5.89 -5.16
CA LYS A 236 8.66 5.55 -6.47
C LYS A 236 7.57 6.55 -6.87
N SER A 237 6.66 6.87 -5.95
CA SER A 237 5.56 7.81 -6.21
C SER A 237 6.04 9.22 -6.56
N LYS A 238 7.21 9.63 -6.06
CA LYS A 238 7.83 10.92 -6.38
C LYS A 238 8.89 10.82 -7.47
N MET A 239 9.08 9.63 -8.07
CA MET A 239 10.15 9.32 -9.02
C MET A 239 11.56 9.71 -8.52
N VAL A 240 11.80 9.58 -7.21
CA VAL A 240 13.10 9.91 -6.61
C VAL A 240 13.91 8.63 -6.46
N PRO A 241 15.07 8.47 -7.13
CA PRO A 241 15.93 7.31 -6.91
C PRO A 241 16.55 7.36 -5.51
N PRO A 242 17.10 6.23 -5.00
CA PRO A 242 17.90 6.24 -3.77
C PRO A 242 18.96 7.36 -3.82
N LEU A 243 19.06 8.18 -2.75
CA LEU A 243 19.89 9.39 -2.79
C LEU A 243 21.40 9.10 -2.92
N CYS A 244 21.84 7.86 -2.70
CA CYS A 244 23.21 7.43 -3.01
C CYS A 244 23.52 7.48 -4.52
N ARG A 245 22.50 7.41 -5.38
CA ARG A 245 22.62 7.45 -6.86
C ARG A 245 22.48 8.85 -7.46
N VAL A 246 22.30 9.88 -6.63
CA VAL A 246 22.07 11.26 -7.07
C VAL A 246 23.34 12.08 -6.91
N ASP A 247 23.66 12.94 -7.89
CA ASP A 247 24.83 13.80 -7.83
C ASP A 247 24.48 15.27 -7.53
N GLY A 248 25.49 16.07 -7.16
CA GLY A 248 25.29 17.50 -6.86
C GLY A 248 24.70 18.29 -8.05
N ARG A 249 24.97 17.84 -9.28
CA ARG A 249 24.40 18.47 -10.50
C ARG A 249 22.89 18.25 -10.61
N ASP A 250 22.36 17.18 -10.01
CA ASP A 250 20.93 16.89 -9.98
C ASP A 250 20.17 17.75 -8.96
N MET A 251 20.85 18.57 -8.15
CA MET A 251 20.18 19.38 -7.13
C MET A 251 19.74 20.75 -7.67
N PRO A 252 18.49 21.19 -7.40
CA PRO A 252 17.91 22.38 -8.05
C PRO A 252 18.54 23.70 -7.61
N ASN A 253 19.21 23.72 -6.46
CA ASN A 253 19.90 24.90 -5.98
C ASN A 253 21.11 24.53 -5.10
N ARG A 254 21.98 25.52 -4.88
CA ARG A 254 23.21 25.38 -4.07
C ARG A 254 22.93 24.97 -2.62
N LYS A 255 21.75 25.30 -2.09
CA LYS A 255 21.32 24.87 -0.75
C LYS A 255 21.08 23.36 -0.69
N GLN A 256 20.36 22.78 -1.66
CA GLN A 256 20.16 21.33 -1.74
C GLN A 256 21.46 20.59 -2.07
N GLN A 257 22.34 21.16 -2.91
CA GLN A 257 23.70 20.63 -3.14
C GLN A 257 24.47 20.48 -1.83
N LYS A 258 24.49 21.53 -1.00
CA LYS A 258 25.16 21.50 0.31
C LYS A 258 24.54 20.44 1.24
N ARG A 259 23.22 20.32 1.26
CA ARG A 259 22.51 19.29 2.05
C ARG A 259 22.86 17.88 1.56
N LEU A 260 22.93 17.66 0.24
CA LEU A 260 23.37 16.37 -0.32
C LEU A 260 24.82 16.06 0.08
N SER A 261 25.73 17.03 0.06
CA SER A 261 27.10 16.83 0.53
C SER A 261 27.18 16.48 2.02
N GLU A 262 26.31 17.07 2.86
CA GLU A 262 26.21 16.72 4.29
C GLU A 262 25.67 15.32 4.51
N LEU A 263 24.70 14.91 3.70
CA LEU A 263 24.13 13.58 3.71
C LEU A 263 25.12 12.51 3.19
N ARG A 264 25.87 12.80 2.13
CA ARG A 264 26.94 11.95 1.57
C ARG A 264 27.96 11.56 2.63
N TYR A 265 28.32 12.48 3.52
CA TYR A 265 29.21 12.16 4.66
C TYR A 265 28.70 10.99 5.52
N LEU A 266 27.39 10.88 5.73
CA LEU A 266 26.79 9.78 6.47
C LEU A 266 26.71 8.51 5.61
N MET A 267 26.30 8.65 4.35
CA MET A 267 26.20 7.53 3.42
C MET A 267 27.54 6.83 3.23
N THR A 268 28.63 7.60 3.02
CA THR A 268 29.98 7.05 2.85
C THR A 268 30.44 6.25 4.07
N LYS A 269 30.04 6.63 5.30
CA LYS A 269 30.35 5.83 6.49
C LYS A 269 29.65 4.48 6.48
N ILE A 270 28.39 4.46 6.06
CA ILE A 270 27.59 3.23 5.96
C ILE A 270 28.13 2.35 4.83
N GLU A 271 28.37 2.94 3.65
CA GLU A 271 28.93 2.26 2.48
C GLU A 271 30.30 1.67 2.76
N ASN A 272 31.21 2.41 3.41
CA ASN A 272 32.53 1.88 3.77
C ASN A 272 32.41 0.70 4.75
N ASN A 273 31.51 0.78 5.73
CA ASN A 273 31.25 -0.32 6.66
C ASN A 273 30.65 -1.53 5.93
N ALA A 274 29.69 -1.30 5.03
CA ALA A 274 29.06 -2.35 4.24
C ALA A 274 30.06 -3.03 3.29
N THR A 275 30.94 -2.26 2.63
CA THR A 275 32.03 -2.77 1.80
C THR A 275 33.02 -3.59 2.63
N SER A 276 33.41 -3.12 3.81
CA SER A 276 34.32 -3.87 4.69
C SER A 276 33.74 -5.23 5.14
N LYS A 277 32.41 -5.34 5.18
CA LYS A 277 31.67 -6.56 5.51
C LYS A 277 31.24 -7.37 4.26
N ASN A 278 31.60 -6.93 3.05
CA ASN A 278 31.16 -7.52 1.78
C ASN A 278 29.63 -7.64 1.63
N LEU A 279 28.89 -6.65 2.14
CA LEU A 279 27.43 -6.66 2.17
C LEU A 279 26.78 -5.98 0.95
N LEU A 280 27.51 -5.21 0.14
CA LEU A 280 26.96 -4.52 -1.03
C LEU A 280 26.94 -5.44 -2.26
N ARG A 281 25.78 -5.56 -2.92
CA ARG A 281 25.60 -6.27 -4.19
C ARG A 281 24.80 -5.40 -5.17
N GLY A 282 24.96 -5.64 -6.47
CA GLY A 282 24.09 -5.02 -7.49
C GLY A 282 22.66 -5.56 -7.37
N GLY A 283 21.66 -4.68 -7.52
CA GLY A 283 20.24 -5.10 -7.55
C GLY A 283 19.63 -5.52 -6.22
N GLN A 284 20.14 -5.05 -5.08
CA GLN A 284 19.60 -5.41 -3.76
C GLN A 284 18.11 -5.09 -3.61
N SER A 285 17.36 -6.04 -3.06
CA SER A 285 15.97 -5.81 -2.68
C SER A 285 15.88 -4.83 -1.52
N ILE A 286 14.72 -4.17 -1.35
CA ILE A 286 14.46 -3.25 -0.22
C ILE A 286 14.82 -3.92 1.12
N GLU A 287 14.56 -5.21 1.26
CA GLU A 287 14.83 -5.96 2.50
C GLU A 287 16.30 -6.17 2.76
N GLU A 288 17.04 -6.56 1.71
CA GLU A 288 18.48 -6.71 1.77
C GLU A 288 19.11 -5.38 2.15
N THR A 289 18.68 -4.28 1.51
CA THR A 289 19.18 -2.94 1.84
C THR A 289 18.83 -2.52 3.27
N ILE A 290 17.64 -2.87 3.79
CA ILE A 290 17.30 -2.63 5.20
C ILE A 290 18.23 -3.43 6.12
N LYS A 291 18.51 -4.69 5.77
CA LYS A 291 19.41 -5.54 6.54
C LYS A 291 20.83 -4.99 6.54
N VAL A 292 21.37 -4.60 5.38
CA VAL A 292 22.69 -3.94 5.29
C VAL A 292 22.71 -2.67 6.15
N PHE A 293 21.63 -1.87 6.14
CA PHE A 293 21.57 -0.68 6.98
C PHE A 293 21.68 -1.03 8.46
N LEU A 294 20.93 -2.03 8.92
CA LEU A 294 20.94 -2.45 10.33
C LEU A 294 22.32 -2.98 10.72
N ASP A 295 22.95 -3.80 9.87
CA ASP A 295 24.28 -4.34 10.09
C ASP A 295 25.36 -3.25 10.11
N CYS A 296 25.13 -2.11 9.46
CA CYS A 296 26.05 -0.98 9.38
C CYS A 296 25.63 0.22 10.25
N ALA A 297 24.51 0.16 10.96
CA ALA A 297 23.93 1.29 11.69
C ALA A 297 24.86 1.85 12.78
N GLU A 298 25.74 1.00 13.32
CA GLU A 298 26.76 1.38 14.30
C GLU A 298 27.73 2.45 13.76
N SER A 299 28.03 2.43 12.45
CA SER A 299 28.94 3.38 11.79
C SER A 299 28.47 4.84 11.87
N VAL A 300 27.17 5.04 12.01
CA VAL A 300 26.51 6.35 12.15
C VAL A 300 25.88 6.54 13.53
N SER A 301 26.23 5.68 14.49
CA SER A 301 25.69 5.76 15.85
C SER A 301 26.21 6.99 16.58
N VAL A 302 25.32 7.60 17.37
CA VAL A 302 25.63 8.75 18.24
C VAL A 302 25.48 8.34 19.70
N ASP A 303 26.17 9.06 20.58
CA ASP A 303 26.19 8.74 22.00
C ASP A 303 24.76 8.77 22.59
N ALA A 304 24.48 7.80 23.46
CA ALA A 304 23.15 7.56 24.03
C ALA A 304 22.67 8.70 24.95
N THR A 305 23.60 9.52 25.43
CA THR A 305 23.32 10.68 26.27
C THR A 305 23.76 11.98 25.58
N THR A 306 23.06 13.05 25.91
CA THR A 306 23.47 14.41 25.54
C THR A 306 24.60 14.89 26.47
N LYS A 307 25.20 16.04 26.14
CA LYS A 307 26.18 16.71 27.03
C LYS A 307 25.63 17.02 28.42
N HIS A 308 24.31 17.11 28.57
CA HIS A 308 23.62 17.34 29.84
C HIS A 308 23.06 16.04 30.45
N SER A 309 23.65 14.89 30.13
CA SER A 309 23.26 13.56 30.64
C SER A 309 21.81 13.13 30.35
N ARG A 310 21.08 13.84 29.48
CA ARG A 310 19.72 13.42 29.06
C ARG A 310 19.79 12.28 28.05
N LYS A 311 18.90 11.28 28.19
CA LYS A 311 18.76 10.15 27.27
C LYS A 311 18.32 10.61 25.87
N ARG A 312 18.98 10.12 24.84
CA ARG A 312 18.71 10.45 23.43
C ARG A 312 17.92 9.35 22.75
N ARG A 313 16.84 9.71 22.07
CA ARG A 313 16.05 8.79 21.21
C ARG A 313 16.70 8.69 19.83
N ARG A 314 17.78 7.91 19.72
CA ARG A 314 18.68 7.87 18.55
C ARG A 314 17.96 7.58 17.22
N GLY A 315 16.96 6.69 17.22
CA GLY A 315 16.19 6.35 16.02
C GLY A 315 15.24 7.45 15.52
N GLN A 316 15.00 8.50 16.32
CA GLN A 316 14.14 9.64 15.95
C GLN A 316 14.93 10.86 15.48
N LEU A 317 16.26 10.77 15.44
CA LEU A 317 17.08 11.90 15.00
C LEU A 317 17.06 11.98 13.47
N SER A 318 16.89 13.21 12.97
CA SER A 318 17.12 13.50 11.56
C SER A 318 18.57 13.19 11.18
N TRP A 319 18.79 12.81 9.92
CA TRP A 319 20.13 12.63 9.37
C TRP A 319 21.01 13.87 9.59
N SER A 320 20.44 15.08 9.44
CA SER A 320 21.16 16.34 9.61
C SER A 320 21.68 16.53 11.05
N THR A 321 20.92 16.09 12.04
CA THR A 321 21.33 16.11 13.45
C THR A 321 22.44 15.11 13.72
N ILE A 322 22.32 13.88 13.19
CA ILE A 322 23.34 12.84 13.32
C ILE A 322 24.66 13.30 12.71
N GLY A 323 24.62 13.87 11.49
CA GLY A 323 25.80 14.40 10.81
C GLY A 323 26.52 15.48 11.62
N LYS A 324 25.78 16.43 12.20
CA LYS A 324 26.35 17.48 13.07
C LYS A 324 27.03 16.89 14.31
N LEU A 325 26.42 15.89 14.96
CA LEU A 325 26.97 15.25 16.14
C LEU A 325 28.26 14.47 15.83
N LEU A 326 28.27 13.71 14.73
CA LEU A 326 29.45 12.93 14.32
C LEU A 326 30.61 13.83 13.91
N ARG A 327 30.36 14.92 13.18
CA ARG A 327 31.40 15.91 12.84
C ARG A 327 31.96 16.58 14.08
N LYS A 328 31.11 16.86 15.08
CA LYS A 328 31.57 17.42 16.36
C LYS A 328 32.46 16.44 17.11
N LYS A 329 32.09 15.16 17.14
CA LYS A 329 32.87 14.08 17.76
C LYS A 329 34.26 13.95 17.10
N HIS A 330 34.31 13.96 15.77
CA HIS A 330 35.56 13.89 15.01
C HIS A 330 36.47 15.11 15.19
N LYS A 331 35.93 16.29 15.52
CA LYS A 331 36.75 17.48 15.85
C LYS A 331 37.34 17.44 17.27
N THR A 332 36.80 16.58 18.13
CA THR A 332 37.19 16.45 19.54
C THR A 332 37.96 15.17 19.84
N SER A 333 38.15 14.31 18.83
CA SER A 333 39.01 13.12 18.85
C SER A 333 40.29 13.44 18.10
#